data_AF-L8PPP1-F1
#
_entry.id   AF-L8PPP1-F1
#
_cell.length_a   1.000
_cell.length_b   1.000
_cell.length_c   1.000
_cell.angle_alpha   90.00
_cell.angle_beta   90.00
_cell.angle_gamma   90.00
#
_symmetry.space_group_name_H-M   'P 1'
#
loop_
_entity.id
_entity.type
_entity.pdbx_description
1 polymer ?
#
loop_
_entity_poly.entity_id
_entity_poly.type
_entity_poly.pdbx_seq_one_letter_code
_entity_poly.pdbx_strand_id
1 'polypeptide(L)' 'MLGTGAAWSSRVVQDGNLITGQNPQSSEDTAERVLRALAD' A
#
# COMPACT_ATOMS: atom_id res chain seq x y z
N MET A 1 -0.87 -17.60 -27.18
CA MET A 1 -0.16 -16.58 -26.39
C MET A 1 -0.78 -16.60 -25.00
N LEU A 2 -0.01 -16.92 -23.94
CA LEU A 2 -0.50 -16.78 -22.57
C LEU A 2 -0.45 -15.28 -22.22
N GLY A 3 -1.61 -14.65 -22.04
CA GLY A 3 -1.68 -13.24 -21.65
C GLY A 3 -1.31 -13.06 -20.18
N THR A 4 -0.75 -11.91 -19.83
CA THR A 4 -0.53 -11.53 -18.42
C THR A 4 -1.86 -11.21 -17.75
N GLY A 5 -2.02 -11.62 -16.49
CA GLY A 5 -3.17 -11.24 -15.67
C GLY A 5 -3.27 -9.73 -15.49
N ALA A 6 -4.44 -9.25 -15.06
CA ALA A 6 -4.65 -7.83 -14.81
C ALA A 6 -3.64 -7.29 -13.78
N ALA A 7 -3.18 -6.05 -13.99
CA ALA A 7 -2.32 -5.38 -13.03
C ALA A 7 -3.04 -5.24 -11.69
N TRP A 8 -2.35 -5.58 -10.59
CA TRP A 8 -2.85 -5.36 -9.24
C TRP A 8 -3.00 -3.86 -8.99
N SER A 9 -3.92 -3.46 -8.11
CA SER A 9 -4.08 -2.07 -7.67
C SER A 9 -3.40 -1.83 -6.32
N SER A 10 -3.12 -0.57 -5.97
CA SER A 10 -2.69 -0.22 -4.61
C SER A 10 -3.72 -0.65 -3.56
N ARG A 11 -3.26 -1.21 -2.45
CA ARG A 11 -4.06 -1.47 -1.25
C ARG A 11 -3.18 -1.40 -0.01
N VAL A 12 -3.56 -0.52 0.91
CA VAL A 12 -2.89 -0.33 2.20
C VAL A 12 -3.91 -0.49 3.33
N VAL A 13 -3.51 -1.13 4.42
CA VAL A 13 -4.30 -1.30 5.65
C VAL A 13 -3.51 -0.72 6.83
N GLN A 14 -4.22 -0.05 7.73
CA GLN A 14 -3.66 0.46 8.99
C GLN A 14 -4.48 -0.09 10.16
N ASP A 15 -3.79 -0.66 11.14
CA ASP A 15 -4.33 -1.10 12.42
C ASP A 15 -3.46 -0.53 13.55
N GLY A 16 -3.97 0.53 14.20
CA GLY A 16 -3.16 1.35 15.10
C GLY A 16 -1.89 1.87 14.40
N ASN A 17 -0.72 1.46 14.92
CA ASN A 17 0.59 1.83 14.39
C ASN A 17 1.15 0.79 13.38
N LEU A 18 0.42 -0.29 13.09
CA LEU A 18 0.81 -1.25 12.06
C LEU A 18 0.20 -0.85 10.71
N ILE A 19 1.07 -0.46 9.77
CA ILE A 19 0.68 -0.05 8.43
C ILE A 19 1.30 -1.02 7.42
N THR A 20 0.48 -1.59 6.53
CA THR A 20 0.91 -2.62 5.56
C THR A 20 0.39 -2.33 4.15
N GLY A 21 1.25 -2.47 3.14
CA GLY A 21 0.93 -2.37 1.71
C GLY A 21 0.98 -3.74 1.03
N GLN A 22 0.02 -4.03 0.14
CA GLN A 22 -0.15 -5.37 -0.44
C GLN A 22 0.87 -5.71 -1.55
N ASN A 23 1.37 -4.70 -2.26
CA ASN A 23 2.21 -4.89 -3.46
C ASN A 23 3.10 -3.67 -3.75
N PRO A 24 4.01 -3.75 -4.75
CA PRO A 24 4.89 -2.64 -5.10
C PRO A 24 4.17 -1.34 -5.49
N GLN A 25 2.97 -1.39 -6.09
CA GLN A 25 2.20 -0.18 -6.38
C GLN A 25 1.63 0.49 -5.13
N SER A 26 1.63 -0.20 -3.99
CA SER A 26 1.15 0.33 -2.70
C SER A 26 2.22 1.12 -1.94
N SER A 27 3.47 1.20 -2.44
CA SER A 27 4.59 1.77 -1.68
C SER A 27 4.40 3.25 -1.33
N GLU A 28 3.94 4.07 -2.28
CA GLU A 28 3.72 5.50 -2.07
C GLU A 28 2.61 5.76 -1.04
N ASP A 29 1.43 5.15 -1.22
CA ASP A 29 0.31 5.27 -0.29
C ASP A 29 0.67 4.74 1.12
N THR A 30 1.50 3.70 1.20
CA THR A 30 2.02 3.19 2.49
C THR A 30 2.88 4.24 3.18
N ALA A 31 3.82 4.86 2.47
CA ALA A 31 4.71 5.88 3.01
C ALA A 31 3.93 7.12 3.47
N GLU A 32 2.95 7.57 2.69
CA GLU A 32 2.11 8.69 3.09
C GLU A 32 1.32 8.42 4.38
N ARG A 33 0.78 7.21 4.57
CA ARG A 33 0.08 6.86 5.81
C ARG A 33 0.99 6.80 7.01
N VAL A 34 2.23 6.32 6.83
CA VAL A 34 3.25 6.38 7.88
C VAL A 34 3.51 7.82 8.30
N LEU A 35 3.70 8.73 7.33
CA LEU A 35 3.91 10.15 7.64
C LEU A 35 2.72 10.76 8.39
N ARG A 36 1.48 10.45 7.96
CA ARG A 36 0.27 10.90 8.64
C ARG A 36 0.21 10.38 10.08
N ALA A 37 0.45 9.09 10.29
CA ALA A 37 0.39 8.47 11.63
C ALA A 37 1.47 8.98 12.60
N LEU A 38 2.57 9.52 12.10
CA LEU A 38 3.64 10.12 12.91
C LEU A 38 3.46 11.63 13.16
N ALA A 39 2.55 12.28 12.44
CA ALA A 39 2.27 13.70 12.58
C ALA A 39 1.19 13.99 13.65
N ASP A 40 0.51 12.96 14.13
CA ASP A 40 -0.44 12.98 15.25
C ASP A 40 0.28 12.90 16.61
#